data_AF-D2ZT50-F1
#
_entry.id   AF-D2ZT50-F1
#
_cell.length_a   1.000
_cell.length_b   1.000
_cell.length_c   1.000
_cell.angle_alpha   90.00
_cell.angle_beta   90.00
_cell.angle_gamma   90.00
#
_symmetry.space_group_name_H-M   'P 1'
#
loop_
_entity.id
_entity.type
_entity.pdbx_description
1 polymer ?
#
loop_
_entity_poly.entity_id
_entity_poly.type
_entity_poly.pdbx_seq_one_letter_code
_entity_poly.pdbx_strand_id
1 'polypeptide(L)'
;MAHEFLQAFQALDVRLRNFQKAALESWVHEYRGDLGIALTDVVGMDAFLRDFDLYFAKLFDGLRHDSGDPYVWGDKAHAHYKKLKIDSRTKMLTFSDGLDIERSWALHQYFKDRFKTSFGIGTNLTNDMGHTPLNIVLKLVECNGQSVAKLSDSPGKTMTTNNTFLAYLRQVFDVPEPKTEG
;
A
#
# COMPACT_ATOMS: atom_id res chain seq x y z
N MET A 1 -1.98 -9.81 0.01
CA MET A 1 -1.07 -9.46 -1.11
C MET A 1 0.16 -8.69 -0.60
N ALA A 2 1.26 -8.72 -1.36
CA ALA A 2 2.49 -7.94 -1.13
C ALA A 2 2.80 -7.03 -2.33
N HIS A 3 3.77 -6.11 -2.21
CA HIS A 3 4.10 -5.14 -3.26
C HIS A 3 4.51 -5.81 -4.57
N GLU A 4 5.27 -6.91 -4.49
CA GLU A 4 5.76 -7.64 -5.66
C GLU A 4 4.64 -8.08 -6.60
N PHE A 5 3.46 -8.43 -6.06
CA PHE A 5 2.31 -8.84 -6.86
C PHE A 5 1.84 -7.69 -7.74
N LEU A 6 1.64 -6.51 -7.18
CA LEU A 6 1.25 -5.31 -7.93
C LEU A 6 2.39 -4.82 -8.85
N GLN A 7 3.64 -4.93 -8.41
CA GLN A 7 4.81 -4.57 -9.21
C GLN A 7 4.93 -5.45 -10.46
N ALA A 8 4.67 -6.75 -10.36
CA ALA A 8 4.71 -7.66 -11.51
C ALA A 8 3.76 -7.20 -12.62
N PHE A 9 2.55 -6.73 -12.29
CA PHE A 9 1.59 -6.22 -13.27
C PHE A 9 2.09 -4.99 -14.05
N GLN A 10 3.14 -4.30 -13.59
CA GLN A 10 3.77 -3.23 -14.38
C GLN A 10 4.51 -3.76 -15.62
N ALA A 11 4.85 -5.05 -15.63
CA ALA A 11 5.62 -5.76 -16.65
C ALA A 11 4.87 -6.97 -17.26
N LEU A 12 3.55 -7.06 -17.01
CA LEU A 12 2.65 -8.00 -17.67
C LEU A 12 1.98 -7.32 -18.87
N ASP A 13 1.15 -8.08 -19.61
CA ASP A 13 0.42 -7.60 -20.78
C ASP A 13 -0.78 -6.71 -20.39
N VAL A 14 -0.51 -5.64 -19.65
CA VAL A 14 -1.46 -4.61 -19.25
C VAL A 14 -0.82 -3.23 -19.41
N ARG A 15 -1.64 -2.24 -19.77
CA ARG A 15 -1.15 -0.85 -19.84
C ARG A 15 -0.71 -0.40 -18.44
N LEU A 16 0.44 0.26 -18.33
CA LEU A 16 0.97 0.71 -17.04
C LEU A 16 -0.05 1.49 -16.21
N ARG A 17 -0.83 2.42 -16.81
CA ARG A 17 -1.88 3.15 -16.09
C ARG A 17 -2.94 2.26 -15.41
N ASN A 18 -3.14 1.05 -15.91
CA ASN A 18 -4.16 0.11 -15.44
C ASN A 18 -3.57 -1.04 -14.61
N PHE A 19 -2.26 -1.09 -14.37
CA PHE A 19 -1.62 -2.23 -13.70
C PHE A 19 -2.26 -2.52 -12.34
N GLN A 20 -2.58 -1.47 -11.59
CA GLN A 20 -3.14 -1.59 -10.23
C GLN A 20 -4.54 -2.18 -10.26
N LYS A 21 -5.40 -1.73 -11.18
CA LYS A 21 -6.75 -2.28 -11.36
C LYS A 21 -6.69 -3.74 -11.79
N ALA A 22 -5.85 -4.06 -12.77
CA ALA A 22 -5.68 -5.42 -13.25
C ALA A 22 -5.16 -6.36 -12.15
N ALA A 23 -4.25 -5.90 -11.30
CA ALA A 23 -3.78 -6.65 -10.14
C ALA A 23 -4.92 -6.90 -9.14
N LEU A 24 -5.70 -5.87 -8.80
CA LEU A 24 -6.84 -6.01 -7.89
C LEU A 24 -7.92 -6.96 -8.44
N GLU A 25 -8.23 -6.88 -9.73
CA GLU A 25 -9.19 -7.79 -10.40
C GLU A 25 -8.69 -9.23 -10.38
N SER A 26 -7.43 -9.46 -10.71
CA SER A 26 -6.81 -10.78 -10.69
C SER A 26 -6.82 -11.38 -9.28
N TRP A 27 -6.53 -10.57 -8.25
CA TRP A 27 -6.59 -11.01 -6.86
C TRP A 27 -8.02 -11.43 -6.46
N VAL A 28 -9.02 -10.62 -6.78
CA VAL A 28 -10.43 -10.97 -6.50
C VAL A 28 -10.85 -12.24 -7.25
N HIS A 29 -10.40 -12.39 -8.50
CA HIS A 29 -10.71 -13.57 -9.29
C HIS A 29 -10.13 -14.85 -8.68
N GLU A 30 -8.89 -14.79 -8.19
CA GLU A 30 -8.20 -15.95 -7.61
C GLU A 30 -8.80 -16.34 -6.26
N TYR A 31 -8.94 -15.37 -5.34
CA TYR A 31 -9.32 -15.67 -3.95
C TYR A 31 -10.83 -15.62 -3.69
N ARG A 32 -11.65 -15.20 -4.67
CA ARG A 32 -13.13 -15.30 -4.65
C ARG A 32 -13.81 -14.72 -3.40
N GLY A 33 -13.23 -13.70 -2.79
CA GLY A 33 -13.74 -13.05 -1.58
C GLY A 33 -12.96 -13.35 -0.32
N ASP A 34 -12.04 -14.31 -0.35
CA ASP A 34 -11.05 -14.48 0.73
C ASP A 34 -9.86 -13.54 0.54
N LEU A 35 -9.11 -13.30 1.64
CA LEU A 35 -7.89 -12.48 1.65
C LEU A 35 -8.09 -11.06 1.07
N GLY A 36 -9.22 -10.42 1.35
CA GLY A 36 -9.66 -9.14 0.79
C GLY A 36 -8.99 -7.88 1.35
N ILE A 37 -7.71 -7.92 1.73
CA ILE A 37 -6.98 -6.72 2.17
C ILE A 37 -6.10 -6.19 1.03
N ALA A 38 -6.44 -5.02 0.50
CA ALA A 38 -5.70 -4.37 -0.57
C ALA A 38 -4.53 -3.52 -0.06
N LEU A 39 -3.38 -3.64 -0.72
CA LEU A 39 -2.17 -2.86 -0.44
C LEU A 39 -2.15 -1.58 -1.26
N THR A 40 -1.92 -0.43 -0.62
CA THR A 40 -2.24 0.87 -1.23
C THR A 40 -1.05 1.70 -1.70
N ASP A 41 0.18 1.32 -1.37
CA ASP A 41 1.33 2.24 -1.41
C ASP A 41 2.38 1.89 -2.49
N VAL A 42 2.00 1.17 -3.54
CA VAL A 42 2.90 0.90 -4.67
C VAL A 42 3.17 2.18 -5.47
N VAL A 43 2.13 2.95 -5.76
CA VAL A 43 2.19 4.27 -6.40
C VAL A 43 1.74 5.41 -5.47
N GLY A 44 1.52 5.09 -4.20
CA GLY A 44 1.03 6.01 -3.17
C GLY A 44 -0.49 6.03 -3.04
N MET A 45 -0.95 6.40 -1.84
CA MET A 45 -2.37 6.31 -1.46
C MET A 45 -3.29 7.13 -2.37
N ASP A 46 -2.89 8.34 -2.78
CA ASP A 46 -3.75 9.18 -3.62
C ASP A 46 -3.94 8.60 -5.02
N ALA A 47 -2.91 7.96 -5.58
CA ALA A 47 -3.01 7.24 -6.84
C ALA A 47 -3.85 5.97 -6.69
N PHE A 48 -3.67 5.24 -5.59
CA PHE A 48 -4.50 4.09 -5.24
C PHE A 48 -6.00 4.43 -5.17
N LEU A 49 -6.38 5.48 -4.44
CA LEU A 49 -7.77 5.86 -4.27
C LEU A 49 -8.46 6.31 -5.57
N ARG A 50 -7.71 6.79 -6.57
CA ARG A 50 -8.28 7.10 -7.90
C ARG A 50 -8.68 5.84 -8.67
N ASP A 51 -7.98 4.73 -8.44
CA ASP A 51 -8.28 3.45 -9.06
C ASP A 51 -9.25 2.59 -8.24
N PHE A 52 -9.28 2.79 -6.92
CA PHE A 52 -10.12 2.03 -5.99
C PHE A 52 -11.56 2.54 -5.97
N ASP A 53 -12.29 2.32 -7.06
CA ASP A 53 -13.68 2.75 -7.23
C ASP A 53 -14.69 1.96 -6.37
N LEU A 54 -15.99 2.21 -6.58
CA LEU A 54 -17.07 1.55 -5.85
C LEU A 54 -17.05 0.02 -5.99
N TYR A 55 -16.62 -0.51 -7.14
CA TYR A 55 -16.57 -1.93 -7.40
C TYR A 55 -15.52 -2.58 -6.50
N PHE A 56 -14.28 -2.08 -6.51
CA PHE A 56 -13.24 -2.60 -5.62
C PHE A 56 -13.53 -2.35 -4.15
N ALA A 57 -14.04 -1.18 -3.80
CA ALA A 57 -14.37 -0.85 -2.41
C ALA A 57 -15.48 -1.75 -1.82
N LYS A 58 -16.34 -2.34 -2.66
CA LYS A 58 -17.32 -3.35 -2.21
C LYS A 58 -16.70 -4.74 -2.07
N LEU A 59 -15.81 -5.12 -2.98
CA LEU A 59 -15.21 -6.46 -3.03
C LEU A 59 -14.13 -6.69 -1.98
N PHE A 60 -13.30 -5.68 -1.69
CA PHE A 60 -12.26 -5.80 -0.68
C PHE A 60 -12.81 -5.52 0.72
N ASP A 61 -12.37 -6.31 1.70
CA ASP A 61 -12.72 -6.16 3.12
C ASP A 61 -12.02 -4.99 3.78
N GLY A 62 -10.89 -4.56 3.23
CA GLY A 62 -10.07 -3.55 3.88
C GLY A 62 -8.82 -3.14 3.10
N LEU A 63 -8.05 -2.26 3.72
CA LEU A 63 -6.82 -1.70 3.17
C LEU A 63 -5.65 -1.95 4.12
N ARG A 64 -4.43 -2.06 3.59
CA ARG A 64 -3.19 -2.18 4.35
C ARG A 64 -2.30 -0.96 4.19
N HIS A 65 -1.90 -0.38 5.31
CA HIS A 65 -0.92 0.70 5.44
C HIS A 65 0.48 0.12 5.64
N ASP A 66 1.42 0.54 4.78
CA ASP A 66 2.82 0.07 4.78
C ASP A 66 3.85 1.19 4.52
N SER A 67 3.40 2.44 4.34
CA SER A 67 4.28 3.61 4.31
C SER A 67 3.52 4.92 4.49
N GLY A 68 4.25 5.98 4.87
CA GLY A 68 3.70 7.32 5.12
C GLY A 68 3.02 7.45 6.49
N ASP A 69 2.46 8.62 6.78
CA ASP A 69 1.76 8.87 8.05
C ASP A 69 0.46 8.01 8.14
N PRO A 70 0.35 7.09 9.11
CA PRO A 70 -0.81 6.20 9.24
C PRO A 70 -2.11 6.93 9.57
N TYR A 71 -2.05 8.08 10.25
CA TYR A 71 -3.22 8.88 10.60
C TYR A 71 -3.79 9.56 9.36
N VAL A 72 -2.93 10.25 8.59
CA VAL A 72 -3.31 10.87 7.32
C VAL A 72 -3.82 9.83 6.33
N TRP A 73 -3.14 8.68 6.23
CA TRP A 73 -3.56 7.58 5.38
C TRP A 73 -4.95 7.06 5.75
N GLY A 74 -5.22 6.84 7.04
CA GLY A 74 -6.51 6.33 7.50
C GLY A 74 -7.64 7.36 7.34
N ASP A 75 -7.34 8.64 7.50
CA ASP A 75 -8.30 9.73 7.24
C ASP A 75 -8.65 9.82 5.74
N LYS A 76 -7.67 9.66 4.85
CA LYS A 76 -7.90 9.55 3.40
C LYS A 76 -8.79 8.34 3.07
N ALA A 77 -8.52 7.19 3.67
CA ALA A 77 -9.36 6.00 3.50
C ALA A 77 -10.80 6.25 4.00
N HIS A 78 -10.97 6.89 5.15
CA HIS A 78 -12.29 7.23 5.70
C HIS A 78 -13.08 8.14 4.76
N ALA A 79 -12.45 9.23 4.30
CA ALA A 79 -13.06 10.17 3.37
C ALA A 79 -13.47 9.48 2.06
N HIS A 80 -12.65 8.56 1.57
CA HIS A 80 -12.93 7.81 0.35
C HIS A 80 -14.14 6.88 0.49
N TYR A 81 -14.20 6.06 1.53
CA TYR A 81 -15.37 5.20 1.78
C TYR A 81 -16.65 6.03 1.96
N LYS A 82 -16.56 7.16 2.68
CA LYS A 82 -17.68 8.09 2.83
C LYS A 82 -18.15 8.67 1.49
N LYS A 83 -17.22 9.08 0.62
CA LYS A 83 -17.53 9.55 -0.76
C LYS A 83 -18.25 8.47 -1.57
N LEU A 84 -17.88 7.21 -1.39
CA LEU A 84 -18.50 6.06 -2.04
C LEU A 84 -19.79 5.57 -1.36
N LYS A 85 -20.23 6.23 -0.28
CA LYS A 85 -21.40 5.85 0.53
C LYS A 85 -21.30 4.43 1.12
N ILE A 86 -20.07 4.02 1.48
CA ILE A 86 -19.79 2.76 2.19
C ILE A 86 -19.60 3.08 3.67
N ASP A 87 -20.23 2.29 4.54
CA ASP A 87 -19.97 2.37 5.98
C ASP A 87 -18.57 1.85 6.29
N SER A 88 -17.65 2.75 6.63
CA SER A 88 -16.26 2.39 6.92
C SER A 88 -16.11 1.43 8.10
N ARG A 89 -17.09 1.38 9.01
CA ARG A 89 -17.07 0.49 10.19
C ARG A 89 -17.16 -0.99 9.80
N THR A 90 -17.64 -1.29 8.59
CA THR A 90 -17.64 -2.67 8.07
C THR A 90 -16.27 -3.06 7.51
N LYS A 91 -15.38 -2.10 7.27
CA LYS A 91 -14.08 -2.30 6.64
C LYS A 91 -12.94 -2.39 7.67
N MET A 92 -11.84 -3.02 7.25
CA MET A 92 -10.64 -3.19 8.07
C MET A 92 -9.49 -2.30 7.59
N LEU A 93 -8.80 -1.65 8.52
CA LEU A 93 -7.48 -1.07 8.29
C LEU A 93 -6.43 -1.96 8.95
N THR A 94 -5.50 -2.47 8.16
CA THR A 94 -4.36 -3.26 8.64
C THR A 94 -3.11 -2.38 8.61
N PHE A 95 -2.50 -2.12 9.75
CA PHE A 95 -1.26 -1.34 9.85
C PHE A 95 -0.07 -2.29 10.00
N SER A 96 0.98 -2.11 9.20
CA SER A 96 2.17 -2.98 9.25
C SER A 96 3.52 -2.27 9.11
N ASP A 97 3.55 -0.93 9.03
CA ASP A 97 4.80 -0.17 8.91
C ASP A 97 5.51 0.00 10.26
N GLY A 98 6.42 -0.92 10.58
CA GLY A 98 7.38 -0.75 11.69
C GLY A 98 6.74 -0.42 13.05
N LEU A 99 5.68 -1.16 13.39
CA LEU A 99 4.91 -0.91 14.61
C LEU A 99 5.57 -1.50 15.87
N ASP A 100 5.26 -0.86 16.99
CA ASP A 100 5.38 -1.38 18.34
C ASP A 100 3.99 -1.42 19.01
N ILE A 101 3.91 -1.90 20.25
CA ILE A 101 2.64 -2.03 20.98
C ILE A 101 2.00 -0.65 21.24
N GLU A 102 2.78 0.36 21.63
CA GLU A 102 2.26 1.68 21.99
C GLU A 102 1.67 2.41 20.77
N ARG A 103 2.39 2.38 19.64
CA ARG A 103 1.91 2.93 18.36
C ARG A 103 0.66 2.20 17.89
N SER A 104 0.63 0.87 18.01
CA SER A 104 -0.55 0.07 17.65
C SER A 104 -1.76 0.47 18.49
N TRP A 105 -1.57 0.66 19.80
CA TRP A 105 -2.62 1.11 20.69
C TRP A 105 -3.13 2.52 20.37
N ALA A 106 -2.22 3.46 20.09
CA ALA A 106 -2.59 4.83 19.70
C ALA A 106 -3.43 4.85 18.41
N LEU A 107 -3.02 4.06 17.40
CA LEU A 107 -3.76 3.90 16.15
C LEU A 107 -5.13 3.27 16.37
N HIS A 108 -5.22 2.24 17.22
CA HIS A 108 -6.49 1.64 17.58
C HIS A 108 -7.43 2.68 18.18
N GLN A 109 -6.97 3.43 19.18
CA GLN A 109 -7.78 4.44 19.86
C GLN A 109 -8.27 5.53 18.91
N TYR A 110 -7.46 5.90 17.90
CA TYR A 110 -7.82 6.91 16.91
C TYR A 110 -8.85 6.42 15.88
N PHE A 111 -8.83 5.14 15.50
CA PHE A 111 -9.66 4.59 14.41
C PHE A 111 -10.81 3.67 14.84
N LYS A 112 -10.86 3.20 16.09
CA LYS A 112 -11.82 2.17 16.57
C LYS A 112 -13.30 2.44 16.28
N ASP A 113 -13.72 3.71 16.27
CA ASP A 113 -15.12 4.07 16.01
C ASP A 113 -15.43 4.24 14.51
N ARG A 114 -14.39 4.23 13.66
CA ARG A 114 -14.47 4.46 12.21
C ARG A 114 -14.20 3.21 11.39
N PHE A 115 -13.37 2.29 11.89
CA PHE A 115 -12.94 1.07 11.20
C PHE A 115 -12.68 -0.07 12.19
N LYS A 116 -12.71 -1.30 11.68
CA LYS A 116 -12.00 -2.41 12.33
C LYS A 116 -10.50 -2.19 12.14
N THR A 117 -9.69 -2.44 13.16
CA THR A 117 -8.23 -2.26 13.10
C THR A 117 -7.50 -3.58 13.32
N SER A 118 -6.45 -3.83 12.53
CA SER A 118 -5.53 -4.95 12.69
C SER A 118 -4.09 -4.44 12.63
N PHE A 119 -3.17 -5.12 13.33
CA PHE A 119 -1.79 -4.67 13.51
C PHE A 119 -0.82 -5.81 13.22
N GLY A 120 0.01 -5.65 12.19
CA GLY A 120 1.13 -6.54 11.88
C GLY A 120 2.39 -6.03 12.56
N ILE A 121 2.76 -6.63 13.70
CA ILE A 121 3.98 -6.30 14.44
C ILE A 121 5.05 -7.34 14.13
N GLY A 122 6.11 -6.93 13.45
CA GLY A 122 7.21 -7.80 13.03
C GLY A 122 8.38 -7.75 14.02
N THR A 123 9.43 -7.01 13.66
CA THR A 123 10.71 -6.95 14.39
C THR A 123 10.56 -6.68 15.88
N ASN A 124 9.68 -5.74 16.29
CA ASN A 124 9.45 -5.42 17.69
C ASN A 124 8.89 -6.61 18.48
N LEU A 125 8.11 -7.50 17.85
CA LEU A 125 7.58 -8.69 18.52
C LEU A 125 8.58 -9.84 18.54
N THR A 126 9.32 -10.04 17.44
CA THR A 126 10.11 -11.27 17.24
C THR A 126 11.61 -11.10 17.45
N ASN A 127 12.12 -9.88 17.56
CA ASN A 127 13.55 -9.59 17.67
C ASN A 127 13.84 -8.33 18.51
N ASP A 128 13.18 -8.22 19.67
CA ASP A 128 13.43 -7.17 20.67
C ASP A 128 14.26 -7.72 21.84
N MET A 129 15.55 -7.95 21.57
CA MET A 129 16.48 -8.61 22.52
C MET A 129 17.53 -7.64 23.09
N GLY A 130 17.29 -6.32 23.01
CA GLY A 130 18.24 -5.29 23.47
C GLY A 130 19.42 -5.02 22.52
N HIS A 131 19.42 -5.60 21.32
CA HIS A 131 20.39 -5.34 20.27
C HIS A 131 19.71 -4.72 19.05
N THR A 132 20.46 -3.95 18.25
CA THR A 132 19.96 -3.42 16.97
C THR A 132 19.75 -4.56 15.96
N PRO A 133 18.51 -4.81 15.50
CA PRO A 133 18.24 -5.86 14.53
C PRO A 133 18.87 -5.55 13.17
N LEU A 134 19.26 -6.60 12.43
CA LEU A 134 19.67 -6.45 11.04
C LEU A 134 18.48 -5.99 10.18
N ASN A 135 18.70 -4.96 9.37
CA ASN A 135 17.71 -4.45 8.42
C ASN A 135 18.04 -4.96 7.01
N ILE A 136 17.40 -6.06 6.62
CA ILE A 136 17.63 -6.74 5.33
C ILE A 136 16.34 -6.70 4.52
N VAL A 137 16.44 -6.35 3.23
CA VAL A 137 15.30 -6.29 2.31
C VAL A 137 15.57 -7.06 1.04
N LEU A 138 14.57 -7.78 0.54
CA LEU A 138 14.52 -8.35 -0.80
C LEU A 138 13.42 -7.63 -1.57
N LYS A 139 13.71 -7.16 -2.79
CA LYS A 139 12.76 -6.38 -3.59
C LYS A 139 12.74 -6.91 -5.03
N LEU A 140 11.54 -6.96 -5.62
CA LEU A 140 11.39 -7.20 -7.05
C LEU A 140 11.87 -5.96 -7.82
N VAL A 141 12.85 -6.14 -8.70
CA VAL A 141 13.45 -5.07 -9.52
C VAL A 141 13.17 -5.23 -11.02
N GLU A 142 12.91 -6.45 -11.46
CA GLU A 142 12.64 -6.80 -12.85
C GLU A 142 11.62 -7.94 -12.93
N CYS A 143 10.77 -7.91 -13.96
CA CYS A 143 9.88 -9.00 -14.34
C CYS A 143 9.80 -9.04 -15.87
N ASN A 144 9.89 -10.22 -16.49
CA ASN A 144 9.88 -10.39 -17.96
C ASN A 144 10.90 -9.52 -18.72
N GLY A 145 12.08 -9.28 -18.14
CA GLY A 145 13.10 -8.40 -18.74
C GLY A 145 12.75 -6.90 -18.71
N GLN A 146 11.70 -6.51 -17.99
CA GLN A 146 11.26 -5.13 -17.84
C GLN A 146 11.39 -4.67 -16.38
N SER A 147 11.82 -3.42 -16.19
CA SER A 147 11.95 -2.82 -14.85
C SER A 147 10.59 -2.67 -14.17
N VAL A 148 10.55 -2.90 -12.86
CA VAL A 148 9.40 -2.62 -12.00
C VAL A 148 9.80 -1.71 -10.84
N ALA A 149 8.85 -1.01 -10.22
CA ALA A 149 9.16 -0.06 -9.15
C ALA A 149 8.04 0.11 -8.11
N LYS A 150 8.44 0.48 -6.89
CA LYS A 150 7.58 0.98 -5.80
C LYS A 150 7.96 2.43 -5.51
N LEU A 151 7.01 3.35 -5.59
CA LEU A 151 7.21 4.76 -5.24
C LEU A 151 7.14 4.97 -3.72
N SER A 152 6.21 4.33 -3.02
CA SER A 152 5.92 4.54 -1.58
C SER A 152 5.42 5.94 -1.24
N ASP A 153 4.62 6.07 -0.18
CA ASP A 153 4.20 7.36 0.40
C ASP A 153 5.29 8.00 1.28
N SER A 154 6.42 7.32 1.52
CA SER A 154 7.58 7.87 2.24
C SER A 154 8.69 8.31 1.27
N PRO A 155 9.05 9.62 1.24
CA PRO A 155 10.16 10.11 0.44
C PRO A 155 11.46 9.35 0.74
N GLY A 156 12.27 9.07 -0.30
CA GLY A 156 13.60 8.45 -0.14
C GLY A 156 13.65 6.93 0.00
N LYS A 157 12.50 6.22 0.06
CA LYS A 157 12.47 4.73 0.12
C LYS A 157 12.45 4.03 -1.25
N THR A 158 12.50 4.78 -2.35
CA THR A 158 12.49 4.21 -3.70
C THR A 158 13.81 3.53 -4.00
N MET A 159 13.78 2.21 -4.25
CA MET A 159 14.92 1.45 -4.75
C MET A 159 14.61 0.96 -6.16
N THR A 160 15.16 1.63 -7.16
CA THR A 160 15.16 1.16 -8.55
C THR A 160 16.49 1.51 -9.17
N THR A 161 16.96 0.64 -10.07
CA THR A 161 18.15 0.84 -10.87
C THR A 161 17.85 1.61 -12.17
N ASN A 162 16.57 1.87 -12.47
CA ASN A 162 16.13 2.51 -13.71
C ASN A 162 15.33 3.79 -13.43
N ASN A 163 16.04 4.92 -13.40
CA ASN A 163 15.44 6.24 -13.15
C ASN A 163 14.45 6.67 -14.25
N THR A 164 14.64 6.22 -15.50
CA THR A 164 13.73 6.53 -16.60
C THR A 164 12.36 5.89 -16.39
N PHE A 165 12.34 4.60 -16.03
CA PHE A 165 11.08 3.90 -15.72
C PHE A 165 10.38 4.53 -14.50
N LEU A 166 11.15 4.94 -13.49
CA LEU A 166 10.61 5.59 -12.31
C LEU A 166 9.94 6.93 -12.62
N ALA A 167 10.61 7.78 -13.42
CA ALA A 167 10.06 9.05 -13.86
C ALA A 167 8.79 8.84 -14.69
N TYR A 168 8.78 7.85 -15.58
CA TYR A 168 7.60 7.49 -16.34
C TYR A 168 6.45 7.00 -15.45
N LEU A 169 6.72 6.16 -14.46
CA LEU A 169 5.70 5.69 -13.51
C LEU A 169 5.10 6.86 -12.71
N ARG A 170 5.93 7.81 -12.27
CA ARG A 170 5.47 9.04 -11.61
C ARG A 170 4.56 9.86 -12.53
N GLN A 171 4.97 10.07 -13.77
CA GLN A 171 4.18 10.81 -14.75
C GLN A 171 2.82 10.13 -15.01
N VAL A 172 2.81 8.81 -15.20
CA VAL A 172 1.58 8.05 -15.46
C VAL A 172 0.61 8.12 -14.30
N PHE A 173 1.07 8.25 -13.06
CA PHE A 173 0.24 8.31 -11.85
C PHE A 173 0.19 9.70 -11.19
N ASP A 174 0.60 10.75 -11.89
CA ASP A 174 0.55 12.13 -11.40
C ASP A 174 1.21 12.30 -10.02
N VAL A 175 2.29 11.57 -9.76
CA VAL A 175 3.03 11.60 -8.49
C VAL A 175 4.19 12.59 -8.62
N PRO A 176 4.27 13.63 -7.77
CA PRO A 176 5.34 14.62 -7.85
C PRO A 176 6.70 14.00 -7.52
N GLU A 177 7.77 14.59 -8.07
CA GLU A 177 9.12 14.25 -7.61
C GLU A 177 9.33 14.74 -6.17
N PRO A 178 10.01 13.94 -5.33
CA PRO A 178 10.40 14.41 -4.00
C PRO A 178 11.33 15.61 -4.15
N LYS A 179 11.09 16.65 -3.35
CA LYS A 179 12.00 17.80 -3.29
C LYS A 179 13.37 17.28 -2.83
N THR A 180 14.41 17.47 -3.63
CA THR A 180 15.79 17.30 -3.18
C THR A 180 16.06 18.32 -2.08
N GLU A 181 16.23 17.85 -0.84
CA GLU A 181 16.84 18.67 0.21
C GLU A 181 18.29 18.90 -0.23
N GLY A 182 18.61 20.17 -0.53
CA GLY A 182 19.94 20.64 -0.90
C GLY A 182 20.79 21.00 0.31
#